data_AF-A0A0G0C5M6-F1
#
_entry.id   AF-A0A0G0C5M6-F1
#
_cell.length_a   1.000
_cell.length_b   1.000
_cell.length_c   1.000
_cell.angle_alpha   90.00
_cell.angle_beta   90.00
_cell.angle_gamma   90.00
#
_symmetry.space_group_name_H-M   'P 1'
#
loop_
_entity.id
_entity.type
_entity.pdbx_description
1 polymer ?
#
loop_
_entity_poly.entity_id
_entity_poly.type
_entity_poly.pdbx_seq_one_letter_code
_entity_poly.pdbx_strand_id
1 'polypeptide(L)'
;MKKTYWWRFVVVFIGAVVFLWGYFSVNEDKFDLCNYNEYCIFSYNAYVDPLMFLSLFTLAISFFLFFISDKIFIKWLKFAASWMGITALFVLLAPVYTGGWMSFGPTKESVSIWMGSLFVILSLIKITWDWKKDKNGRN
;
A
#
# COMPACT_ATOMS: atom_id res chain seq x y z
N MET A 1 10.49 22.61 -18.77
CA MET A 1 10.70 21.51 -17.80
C MET A 1 9.76 20.37 -18.16
N LYS A 2 10.27 19.18 -18.53
CA LYS A 2 9.44 18.00 -18.84
C LYS A 2 8.68 17.63 -17.56
N LYS A 3 7.35 17.78 -17.58
CA LYS A 3 6.47 17.45 -16.45
C LYS A 3 6.65 15.98 -16.07
N THR A 4 6.96 15.71 -14.80
CA THR A 4 7.26 14.39 -14.26
C THR A 4 5.98 13.55 -14.03
N TYR A 5 5.08 13.53 -15.02
CA TYR A 5 3.80 12.81 -14.95
C TYR A 5 3.98 11.29 -14.93
N TRP A 6 5.07 10.79 -15.52
CA TRP A 6 5.27 9.35 -15.69
C TRP A 6 5.40 8.59 -14.36
N TRP A 7 5.94 9.23 -13.32
CA TRP A 7 6.05 8.62 -11.99
C TRP A 7 4.70 8.29 -11.36
N ARG A 8 3.64 9.04 -11.67
CA ARG A 8 2.29 8.76 -11.17
C ARG A 8 1.76 7.46 -11.77
N PHE A 9 1.96 7.28 -13.08
CA PHE A 9 1.63 6.05 -13.77
C PHE A 9 2.43 4.86 -13.27
N VAL A 10 3.73 5.05 -12.96
CA VAL A 10 4.56 4.00 -12.36
C VAL A 10 3.99 3.56 -11.01
N VAL A 11 3.59 4.49 -10.13
CA VAL A 11 2.97 4.15 -8.84
C VAL A 11 1.68 3.36 -9.02
N VAL A 12 0.81 3.79 -9.94
CA VAL A 12 -0.44 3.07 -10.26
C VAL A 12 -0.15 1.68 -10.80
N PHE A 13 0.77 1.57 -11.77
CA PHE A 13 1.09 0.32 -12.43
C PHE A 13 1.68 -0.70 -11.43
N ILE A 14 2.65 -0.28 -10.62
CA ILE A 14 3.23 -1.13 -9.57
C ILE A 14 2.15 -1.55 -8.57
N GLY A 15 1.32 -0.60 -8.11
CA GLY A 15 0.21 -0.89 -7.21
C GLY A 15 -0.76 -1.92 -7.79
N ALA A 16 -1.14 -1.78 -9.06
CA ALA A 16 -2.06 -2.68 -9.74
C ALA A 16 -1.46 -4.09 -9.91
N VAL A 17 -0.19 -4.19 -10.30
CA VAL A 17 0.51 -5.47 -10.45
C VAL A 17 0.60 -6.20 -9.11
N VAL A 18 1.01 -5.51 -8.04
CA VAL A 18 1.11 -6.12 -6.71
C VAL A 18 -0.26 -6.51 -6.17
N PHE A 19 -1.29 -5.68 -6.39
CA PHE A 19 -2.66 -5.98 -5.99
C PHE A 19 -3.19 -7.23 -6.69
N LEU A 20 -3.06 -7.29 -8.02
CA LEU A 20 -3.53 -8.44 -8.81
C LEU A 20 -2.79 -9.71 -8.42
N TRP A 21 -1.46 -9.65 -8.28
CA TRP A 21 -0.66 -10.78 -7.85
C TRP A 21 -1.09 -11.29 -6.46
N GLY A 22 -1.28 -10.38 -5.49
CA GLY A 22 -1.79 -10.74 -4.17
C GLY A 22 -3.19 -11.34 -4.23
N TYR A 23 -4.08 -10.76 -5.04
CA TYR A 23 -5.44 -11.25 -5.22
C TYR A 23 -5.50 -12.67 -5.81
N PHE A 24 -4.67 -12.96 -6.81
CA PHE A 24 -4.53 -14.31 -7.37
C PHE A 24 -3.97 -15.30 -6.34
N SER A 25 -2.97 -14.89 -5.56
CA SER A 25 -2.34 -15.71 -4.51
C SER A 25 -3.31 -16.02 -3.34
N VAL A 26 -4.28 -15.15 -3.06
CA VAL A 26 -5.28 -15.42 -2.00
C VAL A 26 -6.44 -16.28 -2.52
N ASN A 27 -6.67 -16.33 -3.83
CA ASN A 27 -7.80 -17.04 -4.45
C ASN A 27 -7.36 -18.19 -5.35
N GLU A 28 -6.23 -18.83 -5.05
CA GLU A 28 -5.62 -19.89 -5.86
C GLU A 28 -6.63 -21.00 -6.22
N ASP A 29 -7.46 -21.41 -5.24
CA ASP A 29 -8.51 -22.43 -5.41
C ASP A 29 -9.63 -22.03 -6.39
N LYS A 30 -9.96 -20.74 -6.48
CA LYS A 30 -11.06 -20.26 -7.36
C LYS A 30 -10.63 -20.18 -8.82
N PHE A 31 -9.33 -20.04 -9.06
CA PHE A 31 -8.78 -19.87 -10.40
C PHE A 31 -8.18 -21.17 -10.95
N ASP A 32 -8.29 -22.28 -10.22
CA ASP A 32 -7.76 -23.59 -10.60
C ASP A 32 -6.25 -23.52 -10.95
N LEU A 33 -5.51 -22.68 -10.20
CA LEU A 33 -4.08 -22.39 -10.41
C LEU A 33 -3.16 -23.38 -9.69
N CYS A 34 -3.76 -24.38 -9.05
CA CYS A 34 -3.07 -25.44 -8.33
C CYS A 34 -3.20 -26.74 -9.10
N ASN A 35 -2.09 -27.44 -9.29
CA ASN A 35 -2.12 -28.78 -9.86
C ASN A 35 -2.45 -29.82 -8.76
N TYR A 36 -2.85 -31.03 -9.15
CA TYR A 36 -3.16 -32.16 -8.27
C TYR A 36 -2.05 -32.52 -7.27
N ASN A 37 -0.83 -32.04 -7.48
CA ASN A 37 0.35 -32.26 -6.63
C ASN A 37 0.60 -31.11 -5.61
N GLU A 38 -0.40 -30.28 -5.30
CA GLU A 38 -0.32 -29.13 -4.36
C GLU A 38 0.68 -28.02 -4.75
N TYR A 39 1.26 -28.09 -5.95
CA TYR A 39 2.07 -26.99 -6.49
C TYR A 39 1.15 -25.95 -7.13
N CYS A 40 0.98 -24.84 -6.44
CA CYS A 40 0.27 -23.65 -6.94
C CYS A 40 1.28 -22.67 -7.56
N ILE A 41 0.93 -22.12 -8.74
CA ILE A 41 1.81 -21.19 -9.50
C ILE A 41 2.13 -19.94 -8.68
N PHE A 42 1.12 -19.42 -8.00
CA PHE A 42 1.27 -18.48 -6.91
C PHE A 42 1.11 -19.31 -5.65
N SER A 43 2.03 -19.16 -4.71
CA SER A 43 1.93 -19.85 -3.42
C SER A 43 1.72 -18.78 -2.36
N TYR A 44 0.61 -18.89 -1.66
CA TYR A 44 0.28 -18.00 -0.56
C TYR A 44 1.36 -18.03 0.52
N ASN A 45 1.75 -16.83 0.96
CA ASN A 45 2.70 -16.63 2.05
C ASN A 45 2.19 -15.55 2.99
N ALA A 46 2.64 -15.56 4.24
CA ALA A 46 2.20 -14.62 5.28
C ALA A 46 2.46 -13.12 4.98
N TYR A 47 3.26 -12.79 3.97
CA TYR A 47 3.49 -11.42 3.51
C TYR A 47 2.55 -10.98 2.39
N VAL A 48 1.79 -11.90 1.77
CA VAL A 48 0.88 -11.61 0.65
C VAL A 48 -0.20 -10.63 1.08
N ASP A 49 -0.91 -10.87 2.19
CA ASP A 49 -1.99 -9.96 2.62
C ASP A 49 -1.47 -8.54 2.92
N PRO A 50 -0.39 -8.36 3.71
CA PRO A 50 0.17 -7.03 3.91
C PRO A 50 0.54 -6.29 2.62
N LEU A 51 1.13 -6.99 1.65
CA LEU A 51 1.48 -6.42 0.34
C LEU A 51 0.23 -6.06 -0.48
N MET A 52 -0.77 -6.93 -0.47
CA MET A 52 -2.05 -6.70 -1.14
C MET A 52 -2.76 -5.47 -0.56
N PHE A 53 -2.91 -5.38 0.77
CA PHE A 53 -3.52 -4.21 1.41
C PHE A 53 -2.72 -2.94 1.14
N LEU A 54 -1.39 -2.98 1.25
CA LEU A 54 -0.53 -1.84 0.94
C LEU A 54 -0.75 -1.31 -0.48
N SER A 55 -0.86 -2.23 -1.45
CA SER A 55 -1.11 -1.90 -2.84
C SER A 55 -2.50 -1.29 -3.05
N LEU A 56 -3.53 -1.82 -2.38
CA LEU A 56 -4.89 -1.29 -2.40
C LEU A 56 -4.94 0.17 -1.89
N PHE A 57 -4.33 0.44 -0.74
CA PHE A 57 -4.28 1.80 -0.18
C PHE A 57 -3.46 2.75 -1.05
N THR A 58 -2.38 2.27 -1.68
CA THR A 58 -1.58 3.04 -2.64
C THR A 58 -2.38 3.37 -3.91
N LEU A 59 -3.19 2.43 -4.40
CA LEU A 59 -4.10 2.66 -5.52
C LEU A 59 -5.19 3.66 -5.14
N ALA A 60 -5.76 3.57 -3.94
CA ALA A 60 -6.78 4.51 -3.46
C ALA A 60 -6.26 5.96 -3.44
N ILE A 61 -5.04 6.19 -2.93
CA ILE A 61 -4.45 7.54 -2.93
C ILE A 61 -4.01 7.99 -4.33
N SER A 62 -3.65 7.05 -5.21
CA SER A 62 -3.16 7.36 -6.56
C SER A 62 -4.11 8.22 -7.38
N PHE A 63 -5.44 8.04 -7.20
CA PHE A 63 -6.46 8.87 -7.83
C PHE A 63 -6.24 10.37 -7.54
N PHE A 64 -5.97 10.72 -6.29
CA PHE A 64 -5.73 12.11 -5.87
C PHE A 64 -4.38 12.65 -6.38
N LEU A 65 -3.37 11.78 -6.55
CA LEU A 65 -2.05 12.18 -7.02
C LEU A 65 -2.05 12.71 -8.45
N PHE A 66 -3.07 12.39 -9.27
CA PHE A 66 -3.19 12.96 -10.61
C PHE A 66 -3.57 14.44 -10.60
N PHE A 67 -4.26 14.92 -9.57
CA PHE A 67 -4.78 16.30 -9.51
C PHE A 67 -3.84 17.30 -8.82
N ILE A 68 -2.70 16.83 -8.29
CA ILE A 68 -1.75 17.70 -7.55
C ILE A 68 -0.59 18.20 -8.43
N SER A 69 0.09 19.25 -7.95
CA SER A 69 1.29 19.77 -8.61
C SER A 69 2.51 18.88 -8.36
N ASP A 70 3.48 18.89 -9.28
CA ASP A 70 4.70 18.06 -9.18
C ASP A 70 5.49 18.33 -7.89
N LYS A 71 5.46 19.58 -7.39
CA LYS A 71 6.09 19.95 -6.11
C LYS A 71 5.46 19.21 -4.93
N ILE A 72 4.13 19.14 -4.90
CA ILE A 72 3.39 18.43 -3.84
C ILE A 72 3.59 16.93 -3.99
N PHE A 73 3.59 16.41 -5.22
CA PHE A 73 3.84 14.99 -5.49
C PHE A 73 5.20 14.53 -4.98
N ILE A 74 6.28 15.28 -5.22
CA ILE A 74 7.62 14.91 -4.74
C ILE A 74 7.69 14.92 -3.20
N LYS A 75 7.05 15.90 -2.55
CA LYS A 75 6.96 15.93 -1.07
C LYS A 75 6.15 14.76 -0.51
N TRP A 76 5.06 14.41 -1.18
CA TRP A 76 4.24 13.26 -0.83
C TRP A 76 5.03 11.95 -1.03
N LEU A 77 5.79 11.82 -2.12
CA LEU A 77 6.60 10.62 -2.39
C LEU A 77 7.67 10.38 -1.33
N LYS A 78 8.32 11.43 -0.83
CA LYS A 78 9.24 11.33 0.32
C LYS A 78 8.52 10.84 1.58
N PHE A 79 7.33 11.39 1.85
CA PHE A 79 6.50 10.94 2.98
C PHE A 79 6.09 9.47 2.82
N ALA A 80 5.64 9.07 1.63
CA ALA A 80 5.27 7.70 1.34
C ALA A 80 6.45 6.75 1.56
N ALA A 81 7.64 7.08 1.06
CA ALA A 81 8.84 6.27 1.29
C ALA A 81 9.16 6.09 2.79
N SER A 82 9.08 7.16 3.59
CA SER A 82 9.27 7.06 5.05
C SER A 82 8.17 6.23 5.73
N TRP A 83 6.91 6.42 5.33
CA TRP A 83 5.77 5.68 5.89
C TRP A 83 5.82 4.19 5.56
N MET A 84 6.26 3.84 4.35
CA MET A 84 6.49 2.46 3.91
C MET A 84 7.53 1.78 4.78
N GLY A 85 8.63 2.46 5.11
CA GLY A 85 9.65 1.92 6.03
C GLY A 85 9.11 1.65 7.43
N ILE A 86 8.32 2.58 7.98
CA ILE A 86 7.66 2.39 9.28
C ILE A 86 6.68 1.21 9.21
N THR A 87 5.85 1.15 8.18
CA THR A 87 4.86 0.08 7.98
C THR A 87 5.53 -1.29 7.88
N ALA A 88 6.63 -1.39 7.13
CA ALA A 88 7.40 -2.62 7.01
C ALA A 88 7.92 -3.10 8.37
N LEU A 89 8.47 -2.20 9.20
CA LEU A 89 8.92 -2.55 10.55
C LEU A 89 7.77 -3.10 11.42
N PHE A 90 6.63 -2.42 11.46
CA PHE A 90 5.47 -2.87 12.25
C PHE A 90 4.92 -4.22 11.77
N VAL A 91 4.83 -4.43 10.45
CA VAL A 91 4.37 -5.71 9.87
C VAL A 91 5.36 -6.84 10.16
N LEU A 92 6.67 -6.58 10.11
CA LEU A 92 7.68 -7.58 10.43
C LEU A 92 7.60 -8.04 11.90
N LEU A 93 7.37 -7.11 12.82
CA LEU A 93 7.23 -7.38 14.26
C LEU A 93 5.91 -8.07 14.64
N ALA A 94 4.87 -7.95 13.79
CA ALA A 94 3.57 -8.56 14.07
C ALA A 94 3.58 -10.09 13.85
N PRO A 95 2.90 -10.88 14.70
CA PRO A 95 2.77 -12.32 14.54
C PRO A 95 1.86 -12.69 13.36
N VAL A 96 2.12 -13.86 12.76
CA VAL A 96 1.31 -14.41 11.65
C VAL A 96 -0.04 -14.89 12.16
N TYR A 97 -0.05 -15.62 13.28
CA TYR A 97 -1.24 -16.13 13.94
C TYR A 97 -1.21 -15.83 15.43
N THR A 98 -2.36 -15.52 16.00
CA THR A 98 -2.57 -15.44 17.44
C THR A 98 -3.36 -16.67 17.89
N GLY A 99 -2.69 -17.61 18.56
CA GLY A 99 -3.29 -18.81 19.15
C GLY A 99 -2.63 -19.19 20.47
N GLY A 100 -3.40 -19.74 21.42
CA GLY A 100 -2.95 -20.11 22.77
C GLY A 100 -3.31 -19.11 23.87
N TRP A 101 -2.85 -19.36 25.10
CA TRP A 101 -3.21 -18.61 26.32
C TRP A 101 -2.85 -17.10 26.27
N MET A 102 -1.98 -16.72 25.34
CA MET A 102 -1.53 -15.34 25.10
C MET A 102 -2.00 -14.86 23.73
N SER A 103 -3.30 -15.03 23.44
CA SER A 103 -3.95 -14.54 22.21
C SER A 103 -4.23 -13.04 22.27
N PHE A 104 -3.22 -12.24 22.60
CA PHE A 104 -3.30 -10.79 22.66
C PHE A 104 -2.23 -10.18 21.75
N GLY A 105 -2.65 -9.67 20.59
CA GLY A 105 -1.77 -8.95 19.68
C GLY A 105 -2.40 -8.77 18.30
N PRO A 106 -2.11 -7.68 17.58
CA PRO A 106 -2.58 -7.51 16.21
C PRO A 106 -1.77 -8.41 15.27
N THR A 107 -2.46 -9.16 14.40
CA THR A 107 -1.83 -9.99 13.35
C THR A 107 -1.17 -9.12 12.27
N LYS A 108 -0.26 -9.69 11.47
CA LYS A 108 0.34 -9.00 10.30
C LYS A 108 -0.72 -8.36 9.40
N GLU A 109 -1.81 -9.09 9.15
CA GLU A 109 -2.96 -8.59 8.39
C GLU A 109 -3.57 -7.35 9.07
N SER A 110 -3.95 -7.46 10.34
CA SER A 110 -4.55 -6.37 11.10
C SER A 110 -3.65 -5.12 11.09
N VAL A 111 -2.35 -5.30 11.37
CA VAL A 111 -1.36 -4.21 11.35
C VAL A 111 -1.28 -3.56 9.97
N SER A 112 -1.29 -4.35 8.89
CA SER A 112 -1.24 -3.82 7.52
C SER A 112 -2.48 -3.00 7.17
N ILE A 113 -3.67 -3.43 7.61
CA ILE A 113 -4.93 -2.71 7.40
C ILE A 113 -4.91 -1.37 8.16
N TRP A 114 -4.50 -1.37 9.42
CA TRP A 114 -4.42 -0.15 10.23
C TRP A 114 -3.39 0.84 9.67
N MET A 115 -2.18 0.36 9.36
CA MET A 115 -1.11 1.19 8.82
C MET A 115 -1.44 1.74 7.43
N GLY A 116 -2.12 0.96 6.61
CA GLY A 116 -2.57 1.38 5.28
C GLY A 116 -3.75 2.35 5.33
N SER A 117 -4.69 2.17 6.26
CA SER A 117 -5.78 3.13 6.47
C SER A 117 -5.23 4.48 6.94
N LEU A 118 -4.31 4.46 7.91
CA LEU A 118 -3.60 5.66 8.37
C LEU A 118 -2.79 6.31 7.24
N PHE A 119 -2.16 5.51 6.38
CA PHE A 119 -1.43 6.01 5.22
C PHE A 119 -2.32 6.87 4.31
N VAL A 120 -3.53 6.43 4.00
CA VAL A 120 -4.48 7.18 3.15
C VAL A 120 -4.89 8.47 3.85
N ILE A 121 -5.31 8.40 5.12
CA ILE A 121 -5.76 9.56 5.89
C ILE A 121 -4.64 10.63 5.96
N LEU A 122 -3.44 10.22 6.37
CA LEU A 122 -2.30 11.14 6.49
C LEU A 122 -1.84 11.67 5.13
N SER A 123 -1.91 10.86 4.07
CA SER A 123 -1.63 11.31 2.71
C SER A 123 -2.59 12.42 2.28
N LEU A 124 -3.89 12.25 2.50
CA LEU A 124 -4.90 13.26 2.16
C LEU A 124 -4.72 14.55 2.97
N ILE A 125 -4.44 14.44 4.27
CA ILE A 125 -4.15 15.60 5.13
C ILE A 125 -2.92 16.34 4.60
N LYS A 126 -1.83 15.62 4.31
CA LYS A 126 -0.59 16.20 3.79
C LYS A 126 -0.81 16.90 2.46
N ILE A 127 -1.49 16.25 1.51
CA ILE A 127 -1.83 16.81 0.20
C ILE A 127 -2.65 18.09 0.36
N THR A 128 -3.69 18.06 1.20
CA THR A 128 -4.59 19.20 1.43
C THR A 128 -3.84 20.37 2.07
N TRP A 129 -2.96 20.11 3.04
CA TRP A 129 -2.15 21.14 3.67
C TRP A 129 -1.17 21.76 2.67
N ASP A 130 -0.38 20.93 1.98
CA ASP A 130 0.60 21.43 1.00
C ASP A 130 -0.10 22.21 -0.14
N TRP A 131 -1.31 21.81 -0.54
CA TRP A 131 -2.12 22.53 -1.51
C TRP A 131 -2.59 23.91 -1.01
N LYS A 132 -3.11 23.99 0.23
CA LYS A 132 -3.48 25.28 0.86
C LYS A 132 -2.27 26.21 0.99
N LYS A 133 -1.11 25.67 1.37
CA LYS A 133 0.13 26.45 1.53
C LYS A 133 0.64 27.00 0.19
N ASP A 134 0.60 26.20 -0.88
CA ASP A 134 1.00 26.64 -2.23
C ASP A 134 0.04 27.72 -2.78
N LYS A 135 -1.25 27.69 -2.40
CA LYS A 135 -2.23 28.74 -2.75
C LYS A 135 -1.98 30.04 -2.00
N ASN A 136 -1.78 29.97 -0.68
CA ASN A 136 -1.59 31.18 0.15
C ASN A 136 -0.22 31.85 -0.05
N GLY A 137 0.82 31.11 -0.45
CA GLY A 137 2.15 31.66 -0.74
C GLY A 137 2.33 32.24 -2.14
N ARG A 138 1.26 32.34 -2.94
CA ARG A 138 1.22 33.00 -4.26
C ARG A 138 0.48 34.34 -4.27
N ASN A 139 -0.05 34.76 -3.12
CA ASN A 139 -0.55 36.11 -2.87
C ASN A 139 0.50 36.90 -2.11
#